data_AF-A0A2V9W0X0-F1
#
_entry.id   AF-A0A2V9W0X0-F1
#
_cell.length_a   1.000
_cell.length_b   1.000
_cell.length_c   1.000
_cell.angle_alpha   90.00
_cell.angle_beta   90.00
_cell.angle_gamma   90.00
#
_symmetry.space_group_name_H-M   'P 1'
#
loop_
_entity.id
_entity.type
_entity.pdbx_description
1 polymer ?
#
loop_
_entity_poly.entity_id
_entity_poly.type
_entity_poly.pdbx_seq_one_letter_code
_entity_poly.pdbx_strand_id
1 'polypeptide(L)'
;PREIPAGKYTVILEPAAVLDIVGFMFWDYSGMAILDQRSFLTGRIGTKLFGENISIWDDVAHPLQTGSPFDGEGVRRQRVGLVENGVVKRVVYARATAARMKQSEHKDKAGPIEATGHGFA
;
A
#
# COMPACT_ATOMS: atom_id res chain seq x y z
N PRO A 1 -35.32 -5.51 -2.39
CA PRO A 1 -34.53 -5.03 -1.23
C PRO A 1 -35.47 -4.67 -0.09
N ARG A 2 -35.06 -4.82 1.18
CA ARG A 2 -35.83 -4.43 2.36
C ARG A 2 -34.91 -3.72 3.34
N GLU A 3 -35.42 -2.69 4.00
CA GLU A 3 -34.68 -1.99 5.05
C GLU A 3 -34.54 -2.88 6.29
N ILE A 4 -33.43 -2.70 6.99
CA ILE A 4 -33.11 -3.37 8.26
C ILE A 4 -32.85 -2.31 9.32
N PRO A 5 -33.16 -2.56 10.61
CA PRO A 5 -32.84 -1.63 11.69
C PRO A 5 -31.34 -1.33 11.78
N ALA A 6 -30.97 -0.12 12.21
CA ALA A 6 -29.58 0.23 12.45
C ALA A 6 -28.96 -0.69 13.52
N GLY A 7 -27.73 -1.15 13.30
CA GLY A 7 -27.07 -2.09 14.19
C GLY A 7 -25.71 -2.55 13.67
N LYS A 8 -25.04 -3.41 14.44
CA LYS A 8 -23.82 -4.09 14.02
C LYS A 8 -24.20 -5.41 13.36
N TYR A 9 -23.71 -5.62 12.15
CA TYR A 9 -23.97 -6.83 11.38
C TYR A 9 -22.65 -7.41 10.88
N THR A 10 -22.57 -8.73 10.82
CA THR A 10 -21.54 -9.39 10.03
C THR A 10 -21.83 -9.12 8.56
N VAL A 11 -20.90 -8.44 7.89
CA VAL A 11 -20.99 -8.15 6.47
C VAL A 11 -20.12 -9.16 5.72
N ILE A 12 -20.73 -9.83 4.75
CA ILE A 12 -20.01 -10.68 3.80
C ILE A 12 -19.83 -9.86 2.53
N LEU A 13 -18.58 -9.54 2.20
CA LEU A 13 -18.24 -8.79 1.00
C LEU A 13 -17.88 -9.76 -0.12
N GLU A 14 -18.57 -9.63 -1.25
CA GLU A 14 -18.19 -10.33 -2.47
C GLU A 14 -16.86 -9.78 -3.02
N PRO A 15 -16.13 -10.55 -3.86
CA PRO A 15 -14.82 -10.16 -4.36
C PRO A 15 -14.76 -8.75 -5.00
N ALA A 16 -15.81 -8.34 -5.71
CA ALA A 16 -15.89 -7.00 -6.31
C ALA A 16 -15.92 -5.88 -5.25
N ALA A 17 -16.69 -6.06 -4.16
CA ALA A 17 -16.73 -5.08 -3.08
C ALA A 17 -15.40 -5.02 -2.32
N VAL A 18 -14.70 -6.15 -2.18
CA VAL A 18 -13.34 -6.17 -1.62
C VAL A 18 -12.35 -5.44 -2.53
N LEU A 19 -12.47 -5.61 -3.86
CA LEU A 19 -11.63 -4.92 -4.83
C LEU A 19 -11.76 -3.39 -4.71
N ASP A 20 -12.97 -2.87 -4.51
CA ASP A 20 -13.18 -1.43 -4.30
C ASP A 20 -12.44 -0.91 -3.06
N ILE A 21 -12.52 -1.64 -1.95
CA ILE A 21 -11.80 -1.29 -0.71
C ILE A 21 -10.29 -1.28 -0.94
N VAL A 22 -9.75 -2.31 -1.59
CA VAL A 22 -8.33 -2.38 -1.93
C VAL A 22 -7.92 -1.23 -2.87
N GLY A 23 -8.77 -0.88 -3.82
CA GLY A 23 -8.58 0.25 -4.73
C GLY A 23 -8.45 1.59 -4.00
N PHE A 24 -9.29 1.84 -2.99
CA PHE A 24 -9.17 3.04 -2.15
C PHE A 24 -7.88 3.06 -1.33
N MET A 25 -7.47 1.91 -0.79
CA MET A 25 -6.24 1.80 0.01
C MET A 25 -4.95 1.92 -0.82
N PHE A 26 -5.01 1.65 -2.13
CA PHE A 26 -3.82 1.54 -2.99
C PHE A 26 -2.91 2.78 -2.91
N TRP A 27 -3.50 3.98 -2.93
CA TRP A 27 -2.78 5.24 -2.91
C TRP A 27 -2.04 5.52 -1.60
N ASP A 28 -2.45 4.87 -0.51
CA ASP A 28 -1.88 5.07 0.81
C ASP A 28 -0.61 4.26 1.04
N TYR A 29 -0.33 3.27 0.18
CA TYR A 29 0.95 2.54 0.14
C TYR A 29 2.06 3.33 -0.56
N SER A 30 1.95 4.66 -0.65
CA SER A 30 2.98 5.54 -1.20
C SER A 30 3.81 6.21 -0.10
N GLY A 31 5.13 6.16 -0.23
CA GLY A 31 6.03 6.96 0.61
C GLY A 31 5.77 8.46 0.53
N MET A 32 5.24 8.94 -0.61
CA MET A 32 4.86 10.34 -0.78
C MET A 32 3.61 10.66 0.04
N ALA A 33 2.65 9.74 0.10
CA ALA A 33 1.45 9.90 0.93
C ALA A 33 1.77 9.95 2.43
N ILE A 34 2.84 9.28 2.87
CA ILE A 34 3.36 9.43 4.25
C ILE A 34 3.98 10.82 4.44
N LEU A 35 4.83 11.28 3.52
CA LEU A 35 5.42 12.62 3.59
C LEU A 35 4.35 13.72 3.65
N ASP A 36 3.28 13.56 2.86
CA ASP A 36 2.16 14.50 2.81
C ASP A 36 1.14 14.28 3.95
N GLN A 37 1.40 13.37 4.89
CA GLN A 37 0.52 13.04 6.04
C GLN A 37 -0.92 12.67 5.65
N ARG A 38 -1.11 12.13 4.45
CA ARG A 38 -2.42 11.77 3.90
C ARG A 38 -2.68 10.26 3.87
N SER A 39 -1.66 9.44 4.15
CA SER A 39 -1.78 7.99 4.24
C SER A 39 -2.31 7.54 5.61
N PHE A 40 -3.26 6.58 5.62
CA PHE A 40 -3.68 5.92 6.86
C PHE A 40 -2.56 5.08 7.52
N LEU A 41 -1.46 4.84 6.79
CA LEU A 41 -0.27 4.10 7.25
C LEU A 41 0.76 5.00 7.95
N THR A 42 0.54 6.31 7.98
CA THR A 42 1.43 7.27 8.64
C THR A 42 1.65 6.88 10.11
N GLY A 43 2.91 6.57 10.46
CA GLY A 43 3.29 6.14 11.80
C GLY A 43 2.81 4.75 12.21
N ARG A 44 2.29 3.94 11.27
CA ARG A 44 1.73 2.59 11.53
C ARG A 44 2.46 1.46 10.81
N ILE A 45 3.58 1.75 10.15
CA ILE A 45 4.44 0.69 9.59
C ILE A 45 5.01 -0.14 10.74
N GLY A 46 4.99 -1.47 10.59
CA GLY A 46 5.37 -2.43 11.63
C GLY A 46 4.24 -2.84 12.58
N THR A 47 3.03 -2.27 12.44
CA THR A 47 1.87 -2.58 13.29
C THR A 47 0.91 -3.57 12.63
N LYS A 48 0.18 -4.35 13.45
CA LYS A 48 -0.90 -5.23 12.97
C LYS A 48 -2.16 -4.40 12.74
N LEU A 49 -2.51 -4.16 11.47
CA LEU A 49 -3.71 -3.42 11.07
C LEU A 49 -4.80 -4.30 10.45
N PHE A 50 -4.43 -5.46 9.90
CA PHE A 50 -5.36 -6.37 9.27
C PHE A 50 -5.46 -7.68 10.06
N GLY A 51 -6.46 -8.51 9.71
CA GLY A 51 -6.54 -9.88 10.20
C GLY A 51 -5.28 -10.67 9.86
N GLU A 52 -4.90 -11.63 10.71
CA GLU A 52 -3.68 -12.44 10.49
C GLU A 52 -3.73 -13.33 9.24
N ASN A 53 -4.93 -13.57 8.74
CA ASN A 53 -5.18 -14.26 7.48
C ASN A 53 -4.97 -13.37 6.24
N ILE A 54 -4.58 -12.10 6.41
CA ILE A 54 -4.41 -11.14 5.31
C ILE A 54 -2.92 -10.87 5.05
N SER A 55 -2.50 -11.13 3.81
CA SER A 55 -1.21 -10.72 3.27
C SER A 55 -1.44 -10.05 1.91
N ILE A 56 -0.71 -8.98 1.64
CA ILE A 56 -0.87 -8.13 0.45
C ILE A 56 0.51 -7.87 -0.15
N TRP A 57 0.66 -8.06 -1.45
CA TRP A 57 1.88 -7.72 -2.19
C TRP A 57 1.54 -7.18 -3.58
N ASP A 58 2.38 -6.30 -4.09
CA ASP A 58 2.39 -5.93 -5.52
C ASP A 58 3.34 -6.88 -6.25
N ASP A 59 2.85 -7.52 -7.31
CA ASP A 59 3.61 -8.44 -8.15
C ASP A 59 3.60 -7.98 -9.60
N VAL A 60 4.65 -7.26 -9.99
CA VAL A 60 4.79 -6.79 -11.37
C VAL A 60 4.96 -7.93 -12.38
N ALA A 61 5.41 -9.11 -11.96
CA ALA A 61 5.64 -10.24 -12.85
C ALA A 61 4.41 -11.15 -12.99
N HIS A 62 3.28 -10.81 -12.36
CA HIS A 62 2.08 -11.63 -12.40
C HIS A 62 1.50 -11.69 -13.83
N PRO A 63 1.10 -12.88 -14.34
CA PRO A 63 0.61 -13.01 -15.73
C PRO A 63 -0.63 -12.17 -16.07
N LEU A 64 -1.43 -11.81 -15.05
CA LEU A 64 -2.60 -10.94 -15.21
C LEU A 64 -2.30 -9.45 -15.03
N GLN A 65 -1.08 -9.09 -14.64
CA GLN A 65 -0.68 -7.70 -14.48
C GLN A 65 -0.36 -7.10 -15.85
N THR A 66 -0.81 -5.86 -16.07
CA THR A 66 -0.48 -5.09 -17.27
C THR A 66 0.35 -3.86 -16.90
N GLY A 67 1.10 -3.34 -17.87
CA GLY A 67 1.90 -2.13 -17.72
C GLY A 67 3.40 -2.36 -17.90
N SER A 68 4.16 -1.27 -17.76
CA SER A 68 5.60 -1.27 -17.97
C SER A 68 6.34 -2.02 -16.83
N PRO A 69 7.44 -2.74 -17.14
CA PRO A 69 8.33 -3.32 -16.13
C PRO A 69 9.22 -2.28 -15.43
N PHE A 70 9.09 -1.00 -15.78
CA PHE A 70 9.75 0.14 -15.17
C PHE A 70 8.76 1.26 -14.88
N ASP A 71 9.10 2.13 -13.96
CA ASP A 71 8.30 3.28 -13.55
C ASP A 71 8.59 4.53 -14.40
N GLY A 72 7.97 5.66 -14.06
CA GLY A 72 8.14 6.94 -14.77
C GLY A 72 9.55 7.53 -14.69
N GLU A 73 10.40 7.01 -13.80
CA GLU A 73 11.80 7.42 -13.65
C GLU A 73 12.77 6.46 -14.37
N GLY A 74 12.25 5.44 -15.05
CA GLY A 74 13.03 4.38 -15.71
C GLY A 74 13.56 3.32 -14.74
N VAL A 75 13.06 3.26 -13.51
CA VAL A 75 13.49 2.27 -12.50
C VAL A 75 12.69 1.00 -12.66
N ARG A 76 13.38 -0.15 -12.70
CA ARG A 76 12.72 -1.47 -12.74
C ARG A 76 11.80 -1.63 -11.54
N ARG A 77 10.53 -1.96 -11.81
CA ARG A 77 9.53 -2.34 -10.81
C ARG A 77 9.91 -3.63 -10.11
N GLN A 78 9.77 -3.65 -8.80
CA GLN A 78 10.05 -4.81 -7.96
C GLN A 78 8.74 -5.43 -7.45
N ARG A 79 8.78 -6.73 -7.15
CA ARG A 79 7.73 -7.36 -6.33
C ARG A 79 7.88 -6.88 -4.89
N VAL A 80 6.81 -6.37 -4.29
CA VAL A 80 6.86 -5.74 -2.96
C VAL A 80 5.80 -6.33 -2.05
N GLY A 81 6.24 -6.96 -0.95
CA GLY A 81 5.34 -7.37 0.14
C GLY A 81 4.95 -6.16 1.00
N LEU A 82 3.66 -5.80 0.99
CA LEU A 82 3.12 -4.64 1.69
C LEU A 82 2.61 -5.02 3.09
N VAL A 83 1.91 -6.14 3.18
CA VAL A 83 1.33 -6.69 4.42
C VAL A 83 1.66 -8.17 4.50
N GLU A 84 2.08 -8.63 5.68
CA GLU A 84 2.34 -10.03 5.98
C GLU A 84 1.64 -10.40 7.28
N ASN A 85 0.74 -11.39 7.22
CA ASN A 85 -0.02 -11.90 8.36
C ASN A 85 -0.65 -10.78 9.22
N GLY A 86 -1.24 -9.80 8.53
CA GLY A 86 -1.89 -8.64 9.13
C GLY A 86 -0.97 -7.48 9.52
N VAL A 87 0.34 -7.66 9.48
CA VAL A 87 1.34 -6.65 9.84
C VAL A 87 1.77 -5.85 8.62
N VAL A 88 1.70 -4.53 8.69
CA VAL A 88 2.18 -3.65 7.61
C VAL A 88 3.70 -3.65 7.61
N LYS A 89 4.31 -4.09 6.50
CA LYS A 89 5.76 -4.24 6.40
C LYS A 89 6.42 -3.02 5.77
N ARG A 90 5.77 -2.40 4.77
CA ARG A 90 6.33 -1.26 4.03
C ARG A 90 5.33 -0.57 3.09
N VAL A 91 5.79 0.53 2.51
CA VAL A 91 5.21 1.25 1.37
C VAL A 91 6.17 1.27 0.19
N VAL A 92 5.72 1.74 -0.97
CA VAL A 92 6.53 1.86 -2.19
C VAL A 92 7.07 3.28 -2.38
N TYR A 93 8.18 3.42 -3.09
CA TYR A 93 8.85 4.70 -3.33
C TYR A 93 9.35 4.86 -4.78
N ALA A 94 9.18 6.08 -5.29
CA ALA A 94 10.01 6.68 -6.32
C ALA A 94 11.42 7.00 -5.77
N ARG A 95 12.45 7.15 -6.62
CA ARG A 95 13.80 7.53 -6.17
C ARG A 95 13.80 8.87 -5.44
N ALA A 96 13.17 9.88 -6.03
CA ALA A 96 13.09 11.22 -5.44
C ALA A 96 12.38 11.19 -4.07
N THR A 97 11.27 10.47 -3.99
CA THR A 97 10.50 10.31 -2.75
C THR A 97 11.28 9.54 -1.68
N ALA A 98 12.01 8.49 -2.06
CA ALA A 98 12.89 7.76 -1.13
C ALA A 98 13.99 8.67 -0.57
N ALA A 99 14.61 9.50 -1.42
CA ALA A 99 15.62 10.46 -0.98
C ALA A 99 15.05 11.50 0.00
N ARG A 100 13.86 12.04 -0.30
CA ARG A 100 13.14 12.96 0.60
C ARG A 100 12.77 12.32 1.93
N MET A 101 12.25 11.08 1.90
CA MET A 101 11.88 10.35 3.12
C MET A 101 13.07 10.16 4.06
N LYS A 102 14.26 9.84 3.54
CA LYS A 102 15.49 9.69 4.35
C LYS A 102 15.90 10.96 5.10
N GLN A 103 15.51 12.13 4.59
CA GLN A 103 15.80 13.43 5.19
C GLN A 103 14.63 13.97 6.05
N SER A 104 13.49 13.28 6.05
CA SER A 104 12.30 13.69 6.77
C SER A 104 12.31 13.24 8.23
N GLU A 105 11.47 13.90 9.04
CA GLU A 105 11.18 13.49 10.42
C GLU A 105 10.44 12.13 10.52
N HIS A 106 9.88 11.64 9.42
CA HIS A 106 9.14 10.38 9.38
C HIS A 106 10.02 9.16 9.09
N LYS A 107 11.32 9.36 8.78
CA LYS A 107 12.24 8.30 8.33
C LYS A 107 12.23 7.06 9.24
N ASP A 108 12.19 7.27 10.56
CA ASP A 108 12.29 6.18 11.54
C ASP A 108 10.98 5.40 11.68
N LYS A 109 9.88 5.92 11.13
CA LYS A 109 8.53 5.34 11.17
C LYS A 109 8.03 4.87 9.81
N ALA A 110 8.84 5.01 8.76
CA ALA A 110 8.44 4.75 7.38
C ALA A 110 8.80 3.32 6.89
N GLY A 111 9.34 2.48 7.78
CA GLY A 111 9.87 1.17 7.42
C GLY A 111 11.12 1.28 6.54
N PRO A 112 11.44 0.27 5.73
CA PRO A 112 12.61 0.33 4.86
C PRO A 112 12.38 1.27 3.67
N ILE A 113 13.36 2.16 3.42
CA ILE A 113 13.30 3.28 2.48
C ILE A 113 14.28 3.07 1.32
N GLU A 114 13.77 2.57 0.20
CA GLU A 114 14.50 2.41 -1.05
C GLU A 114 13.56 2.56 -2.24
N ALA A 115 14.11 2.89 -3.41
CA ALA A 115 13.34 2.95 -4.64
C ALA A 115 12.85 1.55 -5.02
N THR A 116 11.55 1.40 -5.24
CA THR A 116 10.91 0.11 -5.58
C THR A 116 10.46 0.05 -7.05
N GLY A 117 10.67 1.14 -7.79
CA GLY A 117 10.15 1.32 -9.14
C GLY A 117 8.66 1.68 -9.13
N HIS A 118 8.23 2.62 -8.29
CA HIS A 118 6.82 3.04 -8.21
C HIS A 118 6.65 4.56 -8.31
N GLY A 119 7.58 5.23 -8.99
CA GLY A 119 7.43 6.64 -9.36
C GLY A 119 6.48 6.80 -10.55
N PHE A 120 5.46 7.63 -10.41
CA PHE A 120 4.70 8.09 -11.56
C PHE A 120 5.52 9.12 -12.33
N ALA A 121 5.41 9.10 -13.66
CA ALA A 121 5.92 10.18 -14.52
C ALA A 121 5.05 11.43 -14.37
#